data_AF-A0AAD9KIP0-F1
#
_entry.id   AF-A0AAD9KIP0-F1
#
_cell.length_a   1.000
_cell.length_b   1.000
_cell.length_c   1.000
_cell.angle_alpha   90.00
_cell.angle_beta   90.00
_cell.angle_gamma   90.00
#
_symmetry.space_group_name_H-M   'P 1'
#
loop_
_entity.id
_entity.type
_entity.pdbx_description
1 polymer ?
#
loop_
_entity_poly.entity_id
_entity_poly.type
_entity_poly.pdbx_seq_one_letter_code
_entity_poly.pdbx_strand_id
1 'polypeptide(L)'
;MCFDVVAACHQRPVVVFSPEDLRVPLHEALLKLSASFSPYQTDHLFRSEIDEVGLEMVDHLLAVASKRTQHLLLTVREEDIKHLHAAGIYPIVLLLQCAPPHRHTPAQTQQKEQLQKVFYRHEYEVISVDQTETADMDSLARRLEKQVQMMQTDVIWVRCSKVTAPF
;
A
#
# COMPACT_ATOMS: atom_id res chain seq x y z
N MET A 1 -17.49 22.19 -3.21
CA MET A 1 -16.48 21.16 -2.86
C MET A 1 -15.76 20.81 -4.16
N CYS A 2 -14.45 20.97 -4.22
CA CYS A 2 -13.66 20.50 -5.36
C CYS A 2 -13.13 19.10 -5.02
N PHE A 3 -13.25 18.18 -5.97
CA PHE A 3 -12.67 16.85 -5.91
C PHE A 3 -11.73 16.77 -7.12
N ASP A 4 -10.45 16.58 -6.88
CA ASP A 4 -9.54 16.23 -7.96
C ASP A 4 -9.67 14.73 -8.21
N VAL A 5 -10.02 14.40 -9.45
CA VAL A 5 -9.81 13.05 -9.96
C VAL A 5 -8.32 12.94 -10.18
N VAL A 6 -7.59 12.33 -9.24
CA VAL A 6 -6.23 11.86 -9.55
C VAL A 6 -6.40 10.69 -10.50
N ALA A 7 -6.59 11.02 -11.78
CA ALA A 7 -6.42 10.06 -12.86
C ALA A 7 -4.99 9.51 -12.75
N ALA A 8 -4.84 8.23 -13.02
CA ALA A 8 -3.63 7.42 -12.91
C ALA A 8 -2.45 7.93 -13.77
N CYS A 9 -1.94 9.14 -13.51
CA CYS A 9 -0.81 9.71 -14.23
C CYS A 9 0.50 9.02 -13.86
N HIS A 10 0.55 8.36 -12.69
CA HIS A 10 1.72 7.67 -12.17
C HIS A 10 1.33 6.33 -11.52
N GLN A 11 2.25 5.37 -11.51
CA GLN A 11 2.06 4.12 -10.78
C GLN A 11 1.98 4.41 -9.27
N ARG A 12 0.85 4.04 -8.65
CA ARG A 12 0.67 4.24 -7.21
C ARG A 12 1.63 3.33 -6.46
N PRO A 13 2.23 3.78 -5.35
CA PRO A 13 2.96 2.88 -4.46
C PRO A 13 2.04 1.80 -3.90
N VAL A 14 2.60 0.66 -3.52
CA VAL A 14 1.87 -0.51 -3.02
C VAL A 14 2.38 -0.85 -1.62
N VAL A 15 1.44 -1.06 -0.70
CA VAL A 15 1.70 -1.58 0.65
C VAL A 15 0.98 -2.90 0.82
N VAL A 16 1.71 -3.91 1.27
CA VAL A 16 1.16 -5.24 1.52
C VAL A 16 1.32 -5.57 3.00
N PHE A 17 0.19 -5.63 3.71
CA PHE A 17 0.14 -6.14 5.07
C PHE A 17 -0.15 -7.63 5.02
N SER A 18 0.83 -8.43 5.45
CA SER A 18 0.74 -9.89 5.49
C SER A 18 1.09 -10.43 6.87
N PRO A 19 0.66 -11.67 7.19
CA PRO A 19 1.18 -12.42 8.32
C PRO A 19 2.72 -12.48 8.31
N GLU A 20 3.34 -12.54 9.50
CA GLU A 20 4.79 -12.47 9.66
C GLU A 20 5.53 -13.59 8.93
N ASP A 21 4.96 -14.79 8.92
CA ASP A 21 5.46 -15.98 8.23
C ASP A 21 5.49 -15.82 6.71
N LEU A 22 4.58 -15.02 6.15
CA LEU A 22 4.48 -14.75 4.72
C LEU A 22 5.24 -13.50 4.29
N ARG A 23 5.61 -12.61 5.22
CA ARG A 23 6.12 -11.27 4.90
C ARG A 23 7.37 -11.29 4.02
N VAL A 24 8.41 -12.03 4.42
CA VAL A 24 9.67 -12.08 3.66
C VAL A 24 9.50 -12.87 2.35
N PRO A 25 8.95 -14.10 2.35
CA PRO A 25 8.78 -14.87 1.11
C PRO A 25 7.91 -14.17 0.07
N LEU A 26 6.83 -13.50 0.50
CA LEU A 26 5.94 -12.77 -0.39
C LEU A 26 6.60 -11.52 -0.97
N HIS A 27 7.32 -10.77 -0.14
CA HIS A 27 8.04 -9.59 -0.60
C HIS A 27 9.08 -9.97 -1.66
N GLU A 28 9.84 -11.04 -1.45
CA GLU A 28 10.77 -11.57 -2.46
C GLU A 28 10.04 -12.02 -3.74
N ALA A 29 8.92 -12.72 -3.62
CA ALA A 29 8.13 -13.17 -4.77
C ALA A 29 7.57 -11.99 -5.60
N LEU A 30 7.11 -10.92 -4.94
CA LEU A 30 6.67 -9.70 -5.61
C LEU A 30 7.83 -9.00 -6.33
N LEU A 31 9.03 -8.97 -5.73
CA LEU A 31 10.21 -8.39 -6.36
C LEU A 31 10.74 -9.20 -7.56
N LYS A 32 10.45 -10.51 -7.64
CA LYS A 32 10.71 -11.29 -8.85
C LYS A 32 9.86 -10.81 -10.04
N LEU A 33 8.68 -10.23 -9.78
CA LEU A 33 7.83 -9.57 -10.77
C LEU A 33 8.35 -8.16 -11.07
N SER A 34 9.63 -8.06 -11.41
CA SER A 34 10.35 -6.80 -11.60
C SER A 34 9.81 -5.92 -12.72
N ALA A 35 8.96 -6.45 -13.61
CA ALA A 35 8.24 -5.65 -14.58
C ALA A 35 7.19 -4.73 -13.93
N SER A 36 6.69 -5.12 -12.75
CA SER A 36 5.56 -4.48 -12.07
C SER A 36 5.94 -3.83 -10.75
N PHE A 37 6.94 -4.37 -10.03
CA PHE A 37 7.34 -3.86 -8.72
C PHE A 37 8.82 -3.51 -8.63
N SER A 38 9.11 -2.49 -7.83
CA SER A 38 10.47 -2.16 -7.40
C SER A 38 10.51 -1.90 -5.91
N PRO A 39 11.59 -2.32 -5.21
CA PRO A 39 11.68 -2.11 -3.78
C PRO A 39 11.88 -0.63 -3.49
N TYR A 40 11.28 -0.16 -2.40
CA TYR A 40 11.57 1.15 -1.83
C TYR A 40 11.63 1.02 -0.31
N GLN A 41 12.85 1.11 0.24
CA GLN A 41 13.06 1.09 1.67
C GLN A 41 12.75 2.46 2.26
N THR A 42 11.98 2.42 3.34
CA THR A 42 11.41 3.60 3.99
C THR A 42 11.79 3.65 5.45
N ASP A 43 13.04 3.27 5.77
CA ASP A 43 13.53 3.03 7.14
C ASP A 43 13.34 4.21 8.11
N HIS A 44 12.92 5.38 7.62
CA HIS A 44 12.74 6.61 8.37
C HIS A 44 11.39 7.31 8.19
N LEU A 45 10.39 6.68 7.57
CA LEU A 45 9.25 7.40 6.99
C LEU A 45 8.44 8.27 7.98
N PHE A 46 8.22 7.86 9.24
CA PHE A 46 7.39 8.61 10.19
C PHE A 46 7.79 8.42 11.68
N ARG A 47 9.07 8.54 12.01
CA ARG A 47 9.51 8.43 13.43
C ARG A 47 9.10 9.61 14.31
N SER A 48 8.65 10.71 13.72
CA SER A 48 7.96 11.81 14.38
C SER A 48 6.81 12.23 13.47
N GLU A 49 5.89 13.05 14.00
CA GLU A 49 4.93 13.84 13.22
C GLU A 49 5.60 14.35 11.93
N ILE A 50 4.88 14.52 10.83
CA ILE A 50 5.45 14.97 9.54
C ILE A 50 6.16 16.33 9.76
N ASP A 51 7.41 16.28 10.18
CA ASP A 51 8.35 17.39 10.28
C ASP A 51 8.84 17.68 8.85
N GLU A 52 9.64 18.72 8.67
CA GLU A 52 10.22 19.09 7.36
C GLU A 52 10.91 17.90 6.65
N VAL A 53 11.47 16.95 7.43
CA VAL A 53 12.07 15.70 6.95
C VAL A 53 11.04 14.73 6.32
N GLY A 54 9.82 14.69 6.85
CA GLY A 54 8.72 13.90 6.30
C GLY A 54 8.21 14.47 4.97
N LEU A 55 8.20 15.81 4.82
CA LEU A 55 7.80 16.49 3.59
C LEU A 55 8.82 16.29 2.46
N GLU A 56 10.11 16.46 2.73
CA GLU A 56 11.16 16.22 1.71
C GLU A 56 11.15 14.77 1.18
N MET A 57 10.80 13.81 2.03
CA MET A 57 10.72 12.40 1.65
C MET A 57 9.44 12.05 0.86
N VAL A 58 8.33 12.74 1.14
CA VAL A 58 7.12 12.69 0.31
C VAL A 58 7.42 13.21 -1.09
N ASP A 59 8.10 14.35 -1.20
CA ASP A 59 8.48 14.94 -2.48
C ASP A 59 9.44 14.01 -3.25
N HIS A 60 10.39 13.40 -2.56
CA HIS A 60 11.26 12.38 -3.15
C HIS A 60 10.46 11.16 -3.64
N LEU A 61 9.51 10.65 -2.86
CA LEU A 61 8.69 9.50 -3.23
C LEU A 61 7.81 9.82 -4.45
N LEU A 62 7.22 11.02 -4.51
CA LEU A 62 6.48 11.51 -5.69
C LEU A 62 7.40 11.66 -6.91
N ALA A 63 8.61 12.18 -6.73
CA ALA A 63 9.60 12.33 -7.80
C ALA A 63 10.10 10.98 -8.33
N VAL A 64 10.23 9.96 -7.48
CA VAL A 64 10.60 8.60 -7.87
C VAL A 64 9.43 7.90 -8.54
N ALA A 65 8.21 7.97 -7.98
CA ALA A 65 7.02 7.33 -8.52
C ALA A 65 6.64 7.91 -9.90
N SER A 66 6.77 9.22 -10.09
CA SER A 66 6.47 9.88 -11.38
C SER A 66 7.41 9.50 -12.52
N LYS A 67 8.60 9.00 -12.21
CA LYS A 67 9.63 8.59 -13.19
C LYS A 67 9.65 7.08 -13.44
N ARG A 68 8.90 6.29 -12.67
CA ARG A 68 8.90 4.83 -12.78
C ARG A 68 7.65 4.31 -13.46
N THR A 69 7.84 3.30 -14.29
CA THR A 69 6.75 2.50 -14.89
C THR A 69 6.28 1.37 -13.98
N GLN A 70 6.95 1.19 -12.84
CA GLN A 70 6.70 0.15 -11.84
C GLN A 70 6.09 0.75 -10.56
N HIS A 71 5.30 -0.05 -9.85
CA HIS A 71 4.85 0.27 -8.50
C HIS A 71 6.02 0.22 -7.51
N LEU A 72 6.11 1.23 -6.64
CA LEU A 72 7.02 1.19 -5.50
C LEU A 72 6.42 0.30 -4.41
N LEU A 73 7.10 -0.79 -4.05
CA LEU A 73 6.72 -1.63 -2.93
C LEU A 73 7.25 -1.00 -1.63
N LEU A 74 6.36 -0.42 -0.83
CA LEU A 74 6.72 0.28 0.41
C LEU A 74 6.61 -0.66 1.61
N THR A 75 7.56 -0.54 2.54
CA THR A 75 7.53 -1.23 3.83
C THR A 75 7.27 -0.24 4.97
N VAL A 76 6.00 0.05 5.23
CA VAL A 76 5.57 1.05 6.22
C VAL A 76 4.72 0.42 7.32
N ARG A 77 4.54 1.12 8.44
CA ARG A 77 3.62 0.71 9.50
C ARG A 77 2.19 1.09 9.15
N GLU A 78 1.23 0.52 9.87
CA GLU A 78 -0.19 0.85 9.66
C GLU A 78 -0.48 2.33 9.98
N GLU A 79 0.16 2.89 11.02
CA GLU A 79 0.02 4.29 11.42
C GLU A 79 0.52 5.28 10.34
N ASP A 80 1.42 4.84 9.48
CA ASP A 80 2.15 5.64 8.51
C ASP A 80 1.34 5.94 7.24
N ILE A 81 0.39 5.08 6.89
CA ILE A 81 -0.41 5.24 5.66
C ILE A 81 -1.27 6.50 5.72
N LYS A 82 -1.76 6.88 6.91
CA LYS A 82 -2.52 8.13 7.09
C LYS A 82 -1.71 9.33 6.66
N HIS A 83 -0.42 9.32 6.98
CA HIS A 83 0.51 10.37 6.58
C HIS A 83 0.74 10.36 5.06
N LEU A 84 0.84 9.18 4.43
CA LEU A 84 0.89 9.07 2.96
C LEU A 84 -0.38 9.59 2.28
N HIS A 85 -1.56 9.38 2.86
CA HIS A 85 -2.83 9.93 2.35
C HIS A 85 -2.88 11.45 2.50
N ALA A 86 -2.50 11.96 3.68
CA ALA A 86 -2.41 13.40 3.93
C ALA A 86 -1.41 14.09 2.99
N ALA A 87 -0.34 13.38 2.64
CA ALA A 87 0.70 13.81 1.70
C ALA A 87 0.32 13.68 0.21
N GLY A 88 -0.87 13.18 -0.10
CA GLY A 88 -1.34 13.07 -1.49
C GLY A 88 -0.79 11.88 -2.28
N ILE A 89 -0.11 10.93 -1.63
CA ILE A 89 0.54 9.77 -2.29
C ILE A 89 -0.48 8.65 -2.61
N TYR A 90 -1.47 8.45 -1.74
CA TYR A 90 -2.56 7.46 -1.91
C TYR A 90 -2.11 6.07 -2.39
N PRO A 91 -1.30 5.32 -1.61
CA PRO A 91 -0.86 3.99 -2.01
C PRO A 91 -2.03 3.01 -2.18
N ILE A 92 -1.82 1.95 -2.96
CA ILE A 92 -2.66 0.76 -3.00
C ILE A 92 -2.34 -0.08 -1.78
N VAL A 93 -3.31 -0.31 -0.90
CA VAL A 93 -3.13 -1.04 0.35
C VAL A 93 -3.83 -2.39 0.26
N LEU A 94 -3.06 -3.47 0.38
CA LEU A 94 -3.56 -4.85 0.38
C LEU A 94 -3.36 -5.48 1.76
N LEU A 95 -4.41 -6.04 2.33
CA LEU A 95 -4.40 -6.81 3.57
C LEU A 95 -4.61 -8.28 3.27
N LEU A 96 -3.59 -9.10 3.47
CA LEU A 96 -3.69 -10.54 3.34
C LEU A 96 -4.28 -11.14 4.63
N GLN A 97 -5.37 -11.86 4.46
CA GLN A 97 -5.97 -12.67 5.52
C GLN A 97 -5.87 -14.13 5.12
N CYS A 98 -5.10 -14.92 5.86
CA CYS A 98 -5.17 -16.36 5.68
C CYS A 98 -6.57 -16.82 6.08
N ALA A 99 -7.31 -17.41 5.15
CA ALA A 99 -8.57 -18.05 5.46
C ALA A 99 -8.27 -19.22 6.42
N PRO A 100 -8.90 -19.29 7.60
CA PRO A 100 -8.67 -20.44 8.46
C PRO A 100 -9.51 -21.61 7.94
N PRO A 101 -9.02 -22.86 8.02
CA PRO A 101 -9.91 -23.95 8.35
C PRO A 101 -10.34 -23.73 9.82
N HIS A 102 -11.38 -22.94 10.04
CA HIS A 102 -12.04 -22.72 11.34
C HIS A 102 -11.14 -22.25 12.51
N ARG A 103 -10.84 -20.93 12.56
CA ARG A 103 -10.56 -20.08 13.75
C ARG A 103 -9.62 -18.95 13.33
N HIS A 104 -10.11 -17.72 13.39
CA HIS A 104 -9.24 -16.54 13.33
C HIS A 104 -8.26 -16.61 14.51
N THR A 105 -6.96 -16.47 14.25
CA THR A 105 -6.00 -16.29 15.34
C THR A 105 -6.18 -14.90 15.95
N PRO A 106 -5.93 -14.71 17.26
CA PRO A 106 -6.10 -13.41 17.91
C PRO A 106 -5.32 -12.28 17.23
N ALA A 107 -4.14 -12.59 16.67
CA ALA A 107 -3.29 -11.65 15.95
C ALA A 107 -3.96 -11.11 14.66
N GLN A 108 -4.62 -11.97 13.88
CA GLN A 108 -5.31 -11.56 12.64
C GLN A 108 -6.55 -10.72 12.94
N THR A 109 -7.28 -11.07 14.00
CA THR A 109 -8.43 -10.27 14.48
C THR A 109 -7.94 -8.90 14.96
N GLN A 110 -6.85 -8.85 15.73
CA GLN A 110 -6.25 -7.59 16.18
C GLN A 110 -5.78 -6.72 15.02
N GLN A 111 -5.11 -7.28 14.02
CA GLN A 111 -4.65 -6.52 12.86
C GLN A 111 -5.81 -5.97 12.03
N LYS A 112 -6.86 -6.78 11.80
CA LYS A 112 -8.09 -6.32 11.14
C LYS A 112 -8.78 -5.21 11.94
N GLU A 113 -8.83 -5.33 13.26
CA GLU A 113 -9.40 -4.30 14.14
C GLU A 113 -8.54 -3.04 14.20
N GLN A 114 -7.21 -3.15 14.17
CA GLN A 114 -6.28 -2.01 14.10
C GLN A 114 -6.45 -1.28 12.78
N LEU A 115 -6.46 -1.99 11.66
CA LEU A 115 -6.72 -1.40 10.34
C LEU A 115 -8.11 -0.78 10.24
N GLN A 116 -9.16 -1.35 10.86
CA GLN A 116 -10.49 -0.72 10.90
C GLN A 116 -10.55 0.53 11.80
N LYS A 117 -9.66 0.65 12.79
CA LYS A 117 -9.51 1.85 13.62
C LYS A 117 -8.69 2.93 12.91
N VAL A 118 -7.81 2.53 12.00
CA VAL A 118 -6.89 3.43 11.29
C VAL A 118 -7.47 3.84 9.92
N PHE A 119 -8.21 2.98 9.24
CA PHE A 119 -8.68 3.19 7.86
C PHE A 119 -10.18 3.08 7.72
N TYR A 120 -10.71 3.84 6.78
CA TYR A 120 -12.04 3.57 6.25
C TYR A 120 -11.99 2.35 5.33
N ARG A 121 -13.05 1.54 5.30
CA ARG A 121 -13.12 0.29 4.50
C ARG A 121 -12.84 0.46 2.99
N HIS A 122 -12.87 1.67 2.46
CA HIS A 122 -12.60 1.95 1.05
C HIS A 122 -11.10 2.22 0.76
N GLU A 123 -10.25 2.28 1.79
CA GLU A 123 -8.84 2.64 1.67
C GLU A 123 -7.90 1.44 1.58
N TYR A 124 -8.41 0.22 1.78
CA TYR A 124 -7.64 -1.01 1.69
C TYR A 124 -8.49 -2.16 1.15
N GLU A 125 -7.86 -3.08 0.45
CA GLU A 125 -8.51 -4.31 -0.02
C GLU A 125 -8.08 -5.52 0.81
N VAL A 126 -9.05 -6.36 1.15
CA VAL A 126 -8.80 -7.59 1.90
C VAL A 126 -8.69 -8.77 0.93
N ILE A 127 -7.53 -9.40 0.90
CA ILE A 127 -7.26 -10.57 0.08
C ILE A 127 -7.27 -11.81 0.97
N SER A 128 -8.26 -12.68 0.78
CA SER A 128 -8.25 -14.00 1.39
C SER A 128 -7.26 -14.90 0.68
N VAL A 129 -6.34 -15.47 1.45
CA VAL A 129 -5.29 -16.38 0.98
C VAL A 129 -5.59 -17.78 1.52
N ASP A 130 -5.66 -18.75 0.62
CA ASP A 130 -5.87 -20.15 0.98
C ASP A 130 -4.54 -20.85 1.28
N GLN A 131 -4.57 -21.95 2.05
CA GLN A 131 -3.36 -22.69 2.42
C GLN A 131 -2.58 -23.22 1.19
N THR A 132 -3.27 -23.49 0.08
CA THR A 132 -2.64 -23.88 -1.19
C THR A 132 -1.83 -22.75 -1.82
N GLU A 133 -2.27 -21.50 -1.67
CA GLU A 133 -1.54 -20.32 -2.14
C GLU A 133 -0.35 -20.00 -1.23
N THR A 134 -0.43 -20.35 0.07
CA THR A 134 0.73 -20.24 0.96
C THR A 134 1.86 -21.22 0.62
N ALA A 135 1.58 -22.27 -0.16
CA ALA A 135 2.59 -23.20 -0.66
C ALA A 135 3.24 -22.75 -1.99
N ASP A 136 2.60 -21.84 -2.72
CA ASP A 136 3.08 -21.28 -3.99
C ASP A 136 3.05 -19.75 -3.98
N MET A 137 4.14 -19.17 -3.43
CA MET A 137 4.32 -17.72 -3.33
C MET A 137 4.32 -17.01 -4.67
N ASP A 138 4.82 -17.66 -5.74
CA ASP A 138 4.88 -17.04 -7.05
C ASP A 138 3.47 -16.92 -7.66
N SER A 139 2.58 -17.89 -7.40
CA SER A 139 1.16 -17.79 -7.75
C SER A 139 0.44 -16.68 -6.99
N LEU A 140 0.66 -16.60 -5.66
CA LEU A 140 0.10 -15.53 -4.84
C LEU A 140 0.58 -14.14 -5.30
N ALA A 141 1.87 -13.98 -5.59
CA ALA A 141 2.43 -12.73 -6.10
C ALA A 141 1.78 -12.29 -7.41
N ARG A 142 1.54 -13.21 -8.37
CA ARG A 142 0.84 -12.89 -9.63
C ARG A 142 -0.63 -12.52 -9.41
N ARG A 143 -1.29 -13.12 -8.42
CA ARG A 143 -2.66 -12.76 -8.04
C ARG A 143 -2.69 -11.33 -7.48
N LEU A 144 -1.77 -10.99 -6.59
CA LEU A 144 -1.64 -9.63 -6.05
C LEU A 144 -1.28 -8.62 -7.15
N GLU A 145 -0.39 -8.96 -8.08
CA GLU A 145 -0.08 -8.11 -9.24
C GLU A 145 -1.33 -7.75 -10.05
N LYS A 146 -2.18 -8.73 -10.37
CA LYS A 146 -3.45 -8.46 -11.05
C LYS A 146 -4.36 -7.56 -10.23
N GLN A 147 -4.42 -7.77 -8.92
CA GLN A 147 -5.23 -6.94 -8.03
C GLN A 147 -4.74 -5.48 -8.02
N VAL A 148 -3.42 -5.29 -7.90
CA VAL A 148 -2.78 -3.97 -7.98
C VAL A 148 -3.12 -3.29 -9.31
N GLN A 149 -3.06 -4.01 -10.44
CA GLN A 149 -3.41 -3.46 -11.75
C GLN A 149 -4.88 -3.02 -11.83
N MET A 150 -5.80 -3.78 -11.22
CA MET A 150 -7.21 -3.38 -11.15
C MET A 150 -7.37 -2.10 -10.32
N MET A 151 -6.80 -2.06 -9.11
CA MET A 151 -6.88 -0.91 -8.20
C MET A 151 -6.12 0.33 -8.69
N GLN A 152 -5.14 0.15 -9.57
CA GLN A 152 -4.43 1.26 -10.22
C GLN A 152 -5.35 2.05 -11.15
N THR A 153 -6.38 1.41 -11.70
CA THR A 153 -7.36 2.05 -12.59
C THR A 153 -8.57 2.62 -11.87
N ASP A 154 -8.69 2.38 -10.55
CA ASP A 154 -9.81 2.86 -9.75
C ASP A 154 -9.76 4.38 -9.54
N VAL A 155 -10.94 5.00 -9.52
CA VAL A 155 -11.08 6.42 -9.21
C VAL A 155 -10.97 6.62 -7.70
N ILE A 156 -9.97 7.41 -7.28
CA ILE A 156 -9.77 7.76 -5.87
C ILE A 156 -10.35 9.15 -5.63
N TRP A 157 -11.17 9.27 -4.59
CA TRP A 157 -11.70 10.55 -4.13
C TRP A 157 -10.67 11.24 -3.23
N VAL A 158 -9.96 12.21 -3.80
CA VAL A 158 -8.98 13.00 -3.07
C VAL A 158 -9.66 14.26 -2.52
N ARG A 159 -9.46 14.54 -1.22
CA ARG A 159 -9.90 15.82 -0.64
C ARG A 159 -8.96 16.91 -1.18
N CYS A 160 -9.50 17.89 -1.89
CA CYS A 160 -8.76 19.13 -2.18
C CYS A 160 -8.53 19.88 -0.86
N SER A 161 -7.41 19.64 -0.19
CA SER A 161 -6.85 20.62 0.75
C SER A 161 -6.48 21.84 -0.07
N LYS A 162 -7.07 22.99 0.28
CA LYS A 162 -6.92 24.30 -0.38
C LYS A 162 -5.60 24.42 -1.14
N VAL A 163 -5.68 24.34 -2.46
CA VAL A 163 -4.62 24.76 -3.37
C VAL A 163 -4.40 26.25 -3.10
N THR A 164 -3.40 26.59 -2.28
CA THR A 164 -2.74 27.87 -2.43
C THR A 164 -1.82 27.74 -3.64
N ALA A 165 -2.42 27.76 -4.83
CA ALA A 165 -1.74 28.31 -5.98
C ALA A 165 -1.86 29.84 -5.89
N PRO A 166 -0.92 30.64 -6.41
CA PRO A 166 0.11 30.25 -7.38
C PRO A 166 1.53 30.66 -6.96
N PHE A 167 2.55 29.93 -7.43
CA PHE A 167 3.72 30.47 -8.16
C PHE A 167 4.36 29.34 -8.97
#